data_AF-A0A528CGY7-F1
#
_entry.id   AF-A0A528CGY7-F1
#
_cell.length_a   1.000
_cell.length_b   1.000
_cell.length_c   1.000
_cell.angle_alpha   90.00
_cell.angle_beta   90.00
_cell.angle_gamma   90.00
#
_symmetry.space_group_name_H-M   'P 1'
#
loop_
_entity.id
_entity.type
_entity.pdbx_description
1 polymer ?
#
loop_
_entity_poly.entity_id
_entity_poly.type
_entity_poly.pdbx_seq_one_letter_code
_entity_poly.pdbx_strand_id
1 'polypeptide(L)'
;MTMRVLFGAGPGDIDGYGTERLRAEFLVERLFEPGRIAFAYTHVDRMIVGGACPTGEPLSFGDGADVGTPHLFTAREMGIANLGGAGTVSVDQQRFALANRDVLYVGRGAKQVTLESDSAAHPAWFYMNSVPAGADIKHRLITKSEAKPLELG
;
A
#
# COMPACT_ATOMS: atom_id res chain seq x y z
N MET A 1 -2.50 14.36 2.77
CA MET A 1 -2.48 13.19 3.67
C MET A 1 -1.34 13.40 4.65
N THR A 2 -1.42 12.94 5.90
CA THR A 2 -0.25 12.97 6.78
C THR A 2 0.43 11.62 6.68
N MET A 3 1.56 11.54 5.98
CA MET A 3 2.36 10.32 5.89
C MET A 3 3.33 10.26 7.08
N ARG A 4 3.25 9.20 7.89
CA ARG A 4 4.19 8.98 9.00
C ARG A 4 5.56 8.66 8.43
N VAL A 5 6.62 9.28 8.93
CA VAL A 5 8.00 9.04 8.48
C VAL A 5 8.75 8.23 9.54
N LEU A 6 9.41 7.16 9.11
CA LEU A 6 10.27 6.28 9.93
C LEU A 6 11.69 6.37 9.38
N PHE A 7 12.68 6.66 10.24
CA PHE A 7 14.06 6.89 9.80
C PHE A 7 14.91 5.62 9.78
N GLY A 8 14.48 4.57 10.49
CA GLY A 8 15.29 3.37 10.74
C GLY A 8 16.28 3.58 11.88
N ALA A 9 17.03 2.53 12.21
CA ALA A 9 18.07 2.57 13.24
C ALA A 9 19.21 1.61 12.89
N GLY A 10 20.42 1.91 13.35
CA GLY A 10 21.55 1.00 13.25
C GLY A 10 21.49 -0.10 14.31
N PRO A 11 22.18 -1.24 14.13
CA PRO A 11 22.19 -2.31 15.13
C PRO A 11 22.67 -1.86 16.52
N GLY A 12 23.62 -0.92 16.58
CA GLY A 12 24.11 -0.36 17.84
C GLY A 12 23.12 0.56 18.55
N ASP A 13 22.14 1.13 17.84
CA ASP A 13 21.12 1.99 18.44
C ASP A 13 20.03 1.14 19.12
N ILE A 14 19.67 0.02 18.49
CA ILE A 14 18.54 -0.82 18.89
C ILE A 14 18.75 -1.45 20.28
N ASP A 15 20.00 -1.76 20.65
CA ASP A 15 20.33 -2.37 21.96
C ASP A 15 19.97 -1.44 23.14
N GLY A 16 20.01 -0.11 22.92
CA GLY A 16 19.63 0.88 23.92
C GLY A 16 18.13 1.23 23.95
N TYR A 17 17.30 0.66 23.07
CA TYR A 17 15.89 1.04 22.95
C TYR A 17 15.02 0.30 23.95
N GLY A 18 14.27 1.07 24.75
CA GLY A 18 13.15 0.53 25.52
C GLY A 18 11.93 0.20 24.64
N THR A 19 10.95 -0.50 25.20
CA THR A 19 9.74 -0.97 24.49
C THR A 19 9.01 0.13 23.71
N GLU A 20 8.78 1.29 24.33
CA GLU A 20 8.08 2.40 23.67
C GLU A 20 8.86 2.93 22.45
N ARG A 21 10.18 3.01 22.56
CA ARG A 21 11.05 3.47 21.46
C ARG A 21 11.04 2.48 20.31
N LEU A 22 11.11 1.17 20.60
CA LEU A 22 11.00 0.12 19.59
C LEU A 22 9.66 0.22 18.82
N ARG A 23 8.55 0.44 19.52
CA ARG A 23 7.24 0.63 18.87
C ARG A 23 7.19 1.91 18.03
N ALA A 24 7.71 3.02 18.56
CA ALA A 24 7.73 4.29 17.84
C ALA A 24 8.53 4.23 16.53
N GLU A 25 9.61 3.45 16.49
CA GLU A 25 10.49 3.37 15.31
C GLU A 25 10.11 2.25 14.33
N PHE A 26 9.54 1.14 14.81
CA PHE A 26 9.36 -0.06 13.99
C PHE A 26 7.91 -0.53 13.84
N LEU A 27 6.98 -0.05 14.68
CA LEU A 27 5.57 -0.44 14.61
C LEU A 27 4.72 0.62 13.92
N VAL A 28 4.05 0.23 12.84
CA VAL A 28 2.99 1.02 12.20
C VAL A 28 1.64 0.60 12.78
N GLU A 29 1.09 1.46 13.64
CA GLU A 29 -0.23 1.26 14.22
C GLU A 29 -1.32 1.82 13.30
N ARG A 30 -2.55 1.27 13.42
CA ARG A 30 -3.76 1.78 12.76
C ARG A 30 -3.66 1.93 11.23
N LEU A 31 -2.99 0.98 10.58
CA LEU A 31 -2.85 0.97 9.12
C LEU A 31 -4.18 0.76 8.37
N PHE A 32 -5.13 0.07 9.00
CA PHE A 32 -6.48 -0.16 8.48
C PHE A 32 -7.53 0.52 9.36
N GLU A 33 -7.94 1.73 8.99
CA GLU A 33 -9.06 2.44 9.60
C GLU A 33 -10.21 2.54 8.58
N PRO A 34 -11.46 2.24 8.98
CA PRO A 34 -12.62 2.35 8.09
C PRO A 34 -12.73 3.74 7.45
N GLY A 35 -12.90 3.77 6.12
CA GLY A 35 -13.05 5.00 5.34
C GLY A 35 -11.78 5.84 5.22
N ARG A 36 -10.60 5.28 5.49
CA ARG A 36 -9.32 6.02 5.45
C ARG A 36 -8.25 5.27 4.68
N ILE A 37 -7.32 6.05 4.12
CA ILE A 37 -6.02 5.57 3.65
C ILE A 37 -4.97 6.07 4.65
N ALA A 38 -4.10 5.18 5.10
CA ALA A 38 -2.94 5.50 5.92
C ALA A 38 -1.66 5.08 5.19
N PHE A 39 -0.63 5.93 5.26
CA PHE A 39 0.69 5.65 4.71
C PHE A 39 1.79 5.89 5.76
N ALA A 40 2.80 5.02 5.72
CA ALA A 40 4.06 5.18 6.43
C ALA A 40 5.22 5.10 5.42
N TYR A 41 6.06 6.12 5.38
CA TYR A 41 7.31 6.17 4.64
C TYR A 41 8.44 5.70 5.54
N THR A 42 9.23 4.73 5.10
CA THR A 42 10.48 4.35 5.76
C THR A 42 11.68 4.82 4.95
N HIS A 43 12.71 5.34 5.61
CA HIS A 43 13.98 5.65 4.98
C HIS A 43 14.78 4.39 4.59
N VAL A 44 14.41 3.22 5.09
CA VAL A 44 14.94 1.93 4.62
C VAL A 44 14.37 1.68 3.23
N ASP A 45 15.23 1.77 2.22
CA ASP A 45 14.89 1.66 0.78
C ASP A 45 13.79 2.61 0.28
N ARG A 46 13.44 3.64 1.08
CA ARG A 46 12.41 4.63 0.73
C ARG A 46 11.05 4.00 0.44
N MET A 47 10.77 2.85 1.06
CA MET A 47 9.51 2.13 0.91
C MET A 47 8.37 2.92 1.55
N ILE A 48 7.21 2.91 0.90
CA ILE A 48 5.95 3.36 1.49
C ILE A 48 5.11 2.12 1.76
N VAL A 49 4.67 1.96 3.00
CA VAL A 49 3.71 0.94 3.41
C VAL A 49 2.37 1.63 3.64
N GLY A 50 1.30 1.06 3.13
CA GLY A 50 -0.03 1.64 3.21
C GLY A 50 -1.11 0.62 3.54
N GLY A 51 -2.20 1.15 4.07
CA GLY A 51 -3.45 0.42 4.23
C GLY A 51 -4.62 1.32 3.86
N ALA A 52 -5.65 0.72 3.28
CA ALA A 52 -6.89 1.40 3.00
C ALA A 52 -8.08 0.46 3.23
N CYS A 53 -9.14 1.00 3.83
CA CYS A 53 -10.38 0.29 4.06
C CYS A 53 -11.55 1.14 3.52
N PRO A 54 -11.79 1.19 2.21
CA PRO A 54 -12.94 1.90 1.65
C PRO A 54 -14.23 1.31 2.20
N THR A 55 -15.21 2.16 2.50
CA THR A 55 -16.51 1.73 3.04
C THR A 55 -17.63 2.28 2.17
N GLY A 56 -18.37 3.29 2.63
CA GLY A 56 -19.45 3.89 1.84
C GLY A 56 -18.95 4.73 0.65
N GLU A 57 -17.73 5.27 0.74
CA GLU A 57 -17.15 6.16 -0.27
C GLU A 57 -15.82 5.60 -0.80
N PRO A 58 -15.50 5.81 -2.10
CA PRO A 58 -14.20 5.52 -2.67
C PRO A 58 -13.08 6.33 -2.00
N LEU A 59 -11.89 5.73 -1.91
CA LEU A 59 -10.70 6.39 -1.39
C LEU A 59 -9.68 6.57 -2.51
N SER A 60 -9.12 7.77 -2.68
CA SER A 60 -8.20 8.06 -3.79
C SER A 60 -6.87 8.63 -3.33
N PHE A 61 -5.80 8.34 -4.08
CA PHE A 61 -4.48 8.92 -3.91
C PHE A 61 -3.73 8.98 -5.26
N GLY A 62 -2.66 9.76 -5.33
CA GLY A 62 -1.90 9.93 -6.58
C GLY A 62 -1.00 11.17 -6.61
N ASP A 63 -1.27 12.14 -5.73
CA ASP A 63 -0.38 13.29 -5.52
C ASP A 63 1.02 12.84 -5.08
N GLY A 64 2.04 13.48 -5.62
CA GLY A 64 3.45 13.18 -5.36
C GLY A 64 4.16 14.21 -4.49
N ALA A 65 3.46 15.23 -4.01
CA ALA A 65 4.07 16.33 -3.24
C ALA A 65 4.93 15.84 -2.06
N ASP A 66 4.44 14.86 -1.30
CA ASP A 66 5.16 14.31 -0.14
C ASP A 66 6.46 13.56 -0.51
N VAL A 67 6.62 13.18 -1.78
CA VAL A 67 7.83 12.51 -2.30
C VAL A 67 8.58 13.36 -3.33
N GLY A 68 8.20 14.63 -3.50
CA GLY A 68 8.87 15.59 -4.37
C GLY A 68 8.67 15.36 -5.87
N THR A 69 7.56 14.74 -6.28
CA THR A 69 7.24 14.49 -7.69
C THR A 69 5.83 15.00 -8.05
N PRO A 70 5.51 15.19 -9.35
CA PRO A 70 4.15 15.59 -9.76
C PRO A 70 3.07 14.57 -9.38
N HIS A 71 3.39 13.28 -9.48
CA HIS A 71 2.53 12.18 -9.07
C HIS A 71 3.34 11.15 -8.27
N LEU A 72 2.68 10.39 -7.40
CA LEU A 72 3.33 9.35 -6.60
C LEU A 72 4.09 8.34 -7.49
N PHE A 73 3.46 7.91 -8.59
CA PHE A 73 4.03 6.92 -9.51
C PHE A 73 4.88 7.54 -10.62
N THR A 74 5.27 8.82 -10.54
CA THR A 74 6.26 9.38 -11.49
C THR A 74 7.58 8.59 -11.44
N ALA A 75 7.98 8.10 -10.26
CA ALA A 75 9.23 7.36 -10.05
C ALA A 75 9.05 6.15 -9.12
N ARG A 76 7.84 5.59 -9.02
CA ARG A 76 7.51 4.49 -8.09
C ARG A 76 6.61 3.47 -8.75
N GLU A 77 6.63 2.27 -8.19
CA GLU A 77 5.68 1.18 -8.44
C GLU A 77 5.02 0.76 -7.11
N MET A 78 3.93 0.01 -7.16
CA MET A 78 3.22 -0.47 -5.96
C MET A 78 2.60 -1.85 -6.17
N GLY A 79 2.68 -2.69 -5.15
CA GLY A 79 1.81 -3.86 -5.00
C GLY A 79 0.65 -3.54 -4.08
N ILE A 80 -0.57 -3.93 -4.47
CA ILE A 80 -1.81 -3.75 -3.70
C ILE A 80 -2.43 -5.13 -3.49
N ALA A 81 -2.40 -5.65 -2.27
CA ALA A 81 -3.02 -6.92 -1.91
C ALA A 81 -4.35 -6.68 -1.20
N ASN A 82 -5.43 -7.35 -1.63
CA ASN A 82 -6.70 -7.30 -0.91
C ASN A 82 -6.74 -8.39 0.18
N LEU A 83 -6.86 -7.96 1.43
CA LEU A 83 -6.92 -8.85 2.61
C LEU A 83 -8.33 -8.94 3.21
N GLY A 84 -9.31 -8.21 2.66
CA GLY A 84 -10.68 -8.10 3.16
C GLY A 84 -11.72 -8.73 2.22
N GLY A 85 -12.91 -8.15 2.20
CA GLY A 85 -13.97 -8.48 1.23
C GLY A 85 -13.61 -8.04 -0.19
N ALA A 86 -14.45 -8.37 -1.17
CA ALA A 86 -14.21 -8.00 -2.56
C ALA A 86 -14.25 -6.47 -2.75
N GLY A 87 -13.43 -5.97 -3.68
CA GLY A 87 -13.38 -4.56 -4.01
C GLY A 87 -12.78 -4.32 -5.38
N THR A 88 -12.77 -3.06 -5.78
CA THR A 88 -12.24 -2.62 -7.07
C THR A 88 -11.11 -1.62 -6.85
N VAL A 89 -10.01 -1.81 -7.58
CA VAL A 89 -8.95 -0.82 -7.70
C VAL A 89 -9.00 -0.24 -9.12
N SER A 90 -9.14 1.07 -9.22
CA SER A 90 -9.04 1.79 -10.50
C SER A 90 -7.69 2.49 -10.56
N VAL A 91 -6.92 2.25 -11.63
CA VAL A 91 -5.68 2.97 -11.93
C VAL A 91 -5.94 3.81 -13.17
N ASP A 92 -5.98 5.12 -13.00
CA ASP A 92 -6.47 6.08 -13.98
C ASP A 92 -7.85 5.65 -14.55
N GLN A 93 -7.90 5.17 -15.80
CA GLN A 93 -9.13 4.73 -16.47
C GLN A 93 -9.35 3.20 -16.41
N GLN A 94 -8.37 2.44 -15.93
CA GLN A 94 -8.43 0.98 -15.93
C GLN A 94 -8.94 0.46 -14.58
N ARG A 95 -10.01 -0.35 -14.61
CA ARG A 95 -10.61 -0.97 -13.42
C ARG A 95 -10.16 -2.42 -13.26
N PHE A 96 -9.83 -2.81 -12.03
CA PHE A 96 -9.45 -4.17 -11.66
C PHE A 96 -10.30 -4.62 -10.48
N ALA A 97 -11.08 -5.68 -10.65
CA ALA A 97 -11.77 -6.33 -9.55
C ALA A 97 -10.79 -7.24 -8.79
N LEU A 98 -10.73 -7.10 -7.47
CA LEU A 98 -9.85 -7.87 -6.59
C LEU A 98 -10.69 -8.62 -5.57
N ALA A 99 -10.67 -9.95 -5.64
CA ALA A 99 -11.19 -10.80 -4.58
C ALA A 99 -10.21 -10.87 -3.41
N ASN A 100 -10.61 -11.55 -2.32
CA ASN A 100 -9.73 -11.81 -1.19
C ASN A 100 -8.46 -12.56 -1.64
N ARG A 101 -7.29 -12.01 -1.27
CA ARG A 101 -5.94 -12.47 -1.63
C ARG A 101 -5.53 -12.30 -3.09
N ASP A 102 -6.29 -11.54 -3.88
CA ASP A 102 -5.78 -11.05 -5.16
C ASP A 102 -4.80 -9.89 -4.95
N VAL A 103 -3.86 -9.73 -5.88
CA VAL A 103 -2.84 -8.68 -5.87
C VAL A 103 -2.89 -7.92 -7.18
N LEU A 104 -2.87 -6.59 -7.12
CA LEU A 104 -2.64 -5.73 -8.27
C LEU A 104 -1.23 -5.15 -8.19
N TYR A 105 -0.44 -5.36 -9.24
CA TYR A 105 0.77 -4.60 -9.50
C TYR A 105 0.42 -3.31 -10.25
N VAL A 106 0.86 -2.17 -9.73
CA VAL A 106 0.75 -0.83 -10.31
C VAL A 106 2.14 -0.34 -10.65
N GLY A 107 2.51 -0.41 -11.94
CA GLY A 107 3.77 0.14 -12.42
C GLY A 107 3.82 1.67 -12.48
N ARG A 108 5.01 2.17 -12.82
CA ARG A 108 5.33 3.60 -12.97
C ARG A 108 4.45 4.27 -14.03
N GLY A 109 4.16 5.55 -13.82
CA GLY A 109 3.44 6.42 -14.76
C GLY A 109 1.97 6.67 -14.43
N ALA A 110 1.37 5.91 -13.50
CA ALA A 110 -0.01 6.14 -13.06
C ALA A 110 -0.17 7.53 -12.41
N LYS A 111 -1.32 8.18 -12.62
CA LYS A 111 -1.58 9.51 -12.03
C LYS A 111 -2.47 9.42 -10.82
N GLN A 112 -3.46 8.55 -10.85
CA GLN A 112 -4.45 8.40 -9.79
C GLN A 112 -4.80 6.92 -9.57
N VAL A 113 -4.94 6.55 -8.30
CA VAL A 113 -5.47 5.27 -7.87
C VAL A 113 -6.71 5.52 -7.00
N THR A 114 -7.79 4.81 -7.31
CA THR A 114 -9.06 4.85 -6.56
C THR A 114 -9.40 3.45 -6.05
N LEU A 115 -9.75 3.35 -4.78
CA LEU A 115 -10.00 2.12 -4.04
C LEU A 115 -11.45 2.09 -3.59
N GLU A 116 -12.16 1.01 -3.91
CA GLU A 116 -13.59 0.84 -3.65
C GLU A 116 -13.83 -0.54 -3.03
N SER A 117 -14.80 -0.63 -2.11
CA SER A 117 -15.33 -1.89 -1.60
C SER A 117 -16.62 -2.22 -2.34
N ASP A 118 -16.83 -3.49 -2.70
CA ASP A 118 -18.09 -3.91 -3.32
C ASP A 118 -19.25 -3.92 -2.30
N SER A 119 -18.92 -4.03 -1.00
CA SER A 119 -19.87 -3.96 0.11
C SER A 119 -19.26 -3.26 1.31
N ALA A 120 -19.93 -2.22 1.82
CA ALA A 120 -19.52 -1.54 3.05
C ALA A 120 -19.68 -2.42 4.31
N ALA A 121 -20.53 -3.45 4.26
CA ALA A 121 -20.68 -4.43 5.35
C ALA A 121 -19.50 -5.42 5.42
N HIS A 122 -18.84 -5.66 4.28
CA HIS A 122 -17.67 -6.53 4.15
C HIS A 122 -16.60 -5.81 3.33
N PRO A 123 -15.98 -4.76 3.88
CA PRO A 123 -15.09 -3.89 3.10
C PRO A 123 -13.82 -4.63 2.66
N ALA A 124 -13.31 -4.23 1.51
CA ALA A 124 -11.97 -4.59 1.05
C ALA A 124 -10.92 -3.92 1.93
N TRP A 125 -9.84 -4.65 2.22
CA TRP A 125 -8.72 -4.16 3.03
C TRP A 125 -7.47 -4.20 2.15
N PHE A 126 -7.11 -3.06 1.55
CA PHE A 126 -6.00 -2.98 0.62
C PHE A 126 -4.70 -2.70 1.36
N TYR A 127 -3.85 -3.71 1.48
CA TYR A 127 -2.47 -3.57 1.94
C TYR A 127 -1.59 -3.15 0.75
N MET A 128 -0.73 -2.16 0.95
CA MET A 128 0.02 -1.53 -0.13
C MET A 128 1.49 -1.42 0.22
N ASN A 129 2.37 -1.78 -0.73
CA ASN A 129 3.80 -1.51 -0.64
C ASN A 129 4.27 -0.82 -1.91
N SER A 130 4.89 0.35 -1.78
CA SER A 130 5.47 1.08 -2.90
C SER A 130 6.96 1.32 -2.71
N VAL A 131 7.70 1.17 -3.79
CA VAL A 131 9.16 1.37 -3.84
C VAL A 131 9.52 2.24 -5.05
N PRO A 132 10.71 2.89 -5.06
CA PRO A 132 11.21 3.56 -6.24
C PRO A 132 11.34 2.61 -7.43
N ALA A 133 10.97 3.07 -8.63
CA ALA A 133 10.99 2.28 -9.86
C ALA A 133 11.71 3.01 -11.00
N GLY A 134 12.65 2.30 -11.65
CA GLY A 134 13.41 2.82 -12.80
C GLY A 134 12.85 2.43 -14.17
N ALA A 135 11.97 1.42 -14.22
CA ALA A 135 11.42 0.86 -15.45
C ALA A 135 9.89 0.97 -15.49
N ASP A 136 9.35 1.07 -16.70
CA ASP A 136 7.91 1.07 -16.95
C ASP A 136 7.43 -0.37 -17.20
N ILE A 137 6.68 -0.92 -16.25
CA ILE A 137 6.05 -2.25 -16.37
C ILE A 137 4.54 -2.05 -16.29
N LYS A 138 3.78 -2.75 -17.14
CA LYS A 138 2.33 -2.60 -17.19
C LYS A 138 1.67 -3.05 -15.90
N HIS A 139 0.58 -2.38 -15.52
CA HIS A 139 -0.29 -2.82 -14.43
C HIS A 139 -0.78 -4.26 -14.69
N ARG A 140 -0.82 -5.08 -13.65
CA ARG A 140 -1.22 -6.48 -13.78
C ARG A 140 -1.96 -6.96 -12.53
N LEU A 141 -3.17 -7.43 -12.73
CA LEU A 141 -3.89 -8.24 -11.74
C LEU A 141 -3.27 -9.63 -11.69
N ILE A 142 -3.04 -10.12 -10.48
CA ILE A 142 -2.52 -11.43 -10.16
C ILE A 142 -3.53 -12.04 -9.20
N THR A 143 -4.32 -12.96 -9.72
CA THR A 143 -5.37 -13.62 -8.94
C THR A 143 -4.78 -14.66 -8.00
N LYS A 144 -5.48 -14.97 -6.91
CA LYS A 144 -5.09 -16.06 -6.00
C LYS A 144 -4.89 -17.38 -6.74
N SER A 145 -5.65 -17.66 -7.81
CA SER A 145 -5.52 -18.88 -8.61
C SER A 145 -4.26 -18.92 -9.48
N GLU A 146 -3.64 -17.77 -9.78
CA GLU A 146 -2.35 -17.71 -10.46
C GLU A 146 -1.17 -17.91 -9.49
N ALA A 147 -1.41 -17.85 -8.18
CA ALA A 147 -0.40 -18.15 -7.19
C ALA A 147 -0.06 -19.65 -7.19
N LYS A 148 1.22 -19.95 -7.00
CA LYS A 148 1.69 -21.31 -6.74
C LYS A 148 1.86 -21.49 -5.23
N PRO A 149 0.84 -21.96 -4.48
CA PRO A 149 0.99 -22.20 -3.06
C PRO A 149 2.03 -23.30 -2.84
N LEU A 150 2.87 -23.08 -1.84
CA LEU A 150 3.83 -24.07 -1.38
C LEU A 150 3.59 -24.29 0.11
N GLU A 151 3.16 -25.49 0.47
CA GLU A 151 3.05 -25.91 1.86
C GLU A 151 4.42 -26.42 2.32
N LEU A 152 4.96 -25.73 3.32
CA LEU A 152 6.17 -26.10 4.04
C LEU A 152 5.77 -26.33 5.51
N GLY A 153 6.72 -26.83 6.32
CA GLY A 153 6.49 -27.38 7.67
C GLY A 153 5.61 -26.58 8.61
#